data_AF-A0A1I6XTY5-F1
#
_entry.id   AF-A0A1I6XTY5-F1
#
_cell.length_a   1.000
_cell.length_b   1.000
_cell.length_c   1.000
_cell.angle_alpha   90.00
_cell.angle_beta   90.00
_cell.angle_gamma   90.00
#
_symmetry.space_group_name_H-M   'P 1'
#
loop_
_entity.id
_entity.type
_entity.pdbx_description
1 polymer ?
#
loop_
_entity_poly.entity_id
_entity_poly.type
_entity_poly.pdbx_seq_one_letter_code
_entity_poly.pdbx_strand_id
1 'polypeptide(L)'
;MTSCLRCADLRRRDADPHWPVLAAQLTAADAPGGSTLTCWATALVAAQQVLAYLDGSGSPAALSASVELCPPGLVPRLRRWPPHPSCGCTGAARPSG
;
A
#
# COMPACT_ATOMS: atom_id res chain seq x y z
N MET A 1 11.88 6.49 8.91
CA MET A 1 11.95 5.15 8.27
C MET A 1 10.54 4.69 7.98
N THR A 2 10.26 4.20 6.77
CA THR A 2 8.92 3.80 6.32
C THR A 2 8.87 2.31 5.98
N SER A 3 7.67 1.73 5.92
CA SER A 3 7.51 0.37 5.44
C SER A 3 7.63 0.29 3.91
N CYS A 4 8.10 -0.85 3.41
CA CYS A 4 8.13 -1.16 1.99
C CYS A 4 6.98 -2.09 1.60
N LEU A 5 6.80 -2.36 0.31
CA LEU A 5 5.78 -3.28 -0.19
C LEU A 5 5.87 -4.68 0.42
N ARG A 6 7.09 -5.19 0.64
CA ARG A 6 7.30 -6.50 1.30
C ARG A 6 6.80 -6.52 2.74
N CYS A 7 6.84 -5.40 3.47
CA CYS A 7 6.22 -5.32 4.80
C CYS A 7 4.70 -5.50 4.72
N ALA A 8 4.06 -4.92 3.70
CA ALA A 8 2.64 -5.09 3.48
C ALA A 8 2.30 -6.55 3.16
N ASP A 9 3.06 -7.20 2.29
CA ASP A 9 2.85 -8.62 1.97
C ASP A 9 3.08 -9.55 3.16
N LEU A 10 4.12 -9.31 3.97
CA LEU A 10 4.36 -10.07 5.20
C LEU A 10 3.19 -9.90 6.19
N ARG A 11 2.66 -8.69 6.35
CA ARG A 11 1.47 -8.46 7.19
C ARG A 11 0.23 -9.14 6.65
N ARG A 12 0.06 -9.21 5.33
CA ARG A 12 -1.05 -9.97 4.73
C ARG A 12 -0.87 -11.47 4.95
N ARG A 13 0.36 -11.97 4.84
CA ARG A 13 0.71 -13.36 5.17
C ARG A 13 0.48 -13.70 6.64
N ASP A 14 0.77 -12.79 7.56
CA ASP A 14 0.48 -12.97 9.00
C ASP A 14 -1.03 -13.16 9.24
N ALA A 15 -1.86 -12.41 8.50
CA ALA A 15 -3.32 -12.47 8.59
C ALA A 15 -3.91 -13.68 7.86
N ASP A 16 -3.31 -14.08 6.73
CA ASP A 16 -3.70 -15.22 5.91
C ASP A 16 -2.45 -15.94 5.37
N PRO A 17 -2.10 -17.13 5.89
CA PRO A 17 -0.95 -17.90 5.43
C PRO A 17 -0.99 -18.25 3.93
N HIS A 18 -2.17 -18.29 3.32
CA HIS A 18 -2.35 -18.57 1.90
C HIS A 18 -2.20 -17.34 1.01
N TRP A 19 -2.04 -16.14 1.60
CA TRP A 19 -1.86 -14.88 0.89
C TRP A 19 -0.82 -14.93 -0.24
N PRO A 20 0.37 -15.56 -0.11
CA PRO A 20 1.36 -15.55 -1.19
C PRO A 20 0.85 -16.20 -2.49
N VAL A 21 0.04 -17.25 -2.37
CA VAL A 21 -0.55 -17.94 -3.52
C VAL A 21 -1.61 -17.04 -4.17
N LEU A 22 -2.48 -16.43 -3.36
CA LEU A 22 -3.50 -15.49 -3.84
C LEU A 22 -2.87 -14.26 -4.51
N ALA A 23 -1.81 -13.70 -3.92
CA ALA A 23 -1.10 -12.55 -4.47
C ALA A 23 -0.52 -12.88 -5.86
N ALA A 24 0.11 -14.05 -6.03
CA ALA A 24 0.63 -14.49 -7.32
C ALA A 24 -0.48 -14.63 -8.37
N GLN A 25 -1.63 -15.20 -8.00
CA GLN A 25 -2.80 -15.32 -8.88
C GLN A 25 -3.35 -13.95 -9.28
N LEU A 26 -3.49 -13.02 -8.32
CA LEU A 26 -3.97 -11.67 -8.57
C LEU A 26 -3.05 -10.87 -9.49
N THR A 27 -1.73 -11.08 -9.39
CA THR A 27 -0.77 -10.42 -10.29
C THR A 27 -0.74 -10.99 -11.70
N ALA A 28 -1.12 -12.26 -11.86
CA ALA A 28 -1.16 -12.93 -13.17
C ALA A 28 -2.48 -12.70 -13.92
N ALA A 29 -3.54 -12.33 -13.20
CA ALA A 29 -4.84 -12.03 -13.79
C ALA A 29 -4.88 -10.61 -14.35
N ASP A 30 -5.61 -10.42 -15.45
CA ASP A 30 -5.96 -9.09 -15.93
C ASP A 30 -6.82 -8.38 -14.88
N ALA A 31 -6.39 -7.19 -14.47
CA ALA A 31 -7.15 -6.38 -13.54
C ALA A 31 -8.45 -5.90 -14.21
N PRO A 32 -9.62 -6.06 -13.57
CA PRO A 32 -10.83 -5.47 -14.09
C PRO A 32 -10.66 -3.95 -14.18
N GLY A 33 -11.08 -3.36 -15.30
CA GLY A 33 -11.05 -1.92 -15.48
C GLY A 33 -11.90 -1.20 -14.42
N GLY A 34 -11.35 -0.12 -13.86
CA GLY A 34 -12.11 0.77 -12.98
C GLY A 34 -12.99 1.73 -13.77
N SER A 35 -14.06 2.25 -13.15
CA SER A 35 -14.83 3.34 -13.76
C SER A 35 -13.93 4.56 -13.97
N THR A 36 -14.12 5.30 -15.06
CA THR A 36 -13.34 6.50 -15.37
C THR A 36 -13.30 7.47 -14.18
N LEU A 37 -14.42 7.67 -13.50
CA LEU A 37 -14.53 8.54 -12.33
C LEU A 37 -13.64 8.06 -11.16
N THR A 38 -13.64 6.76 -10.87
CA THR A 38 -12.78 6.17 -9.81
C THR A 38 -11.31 6.32 -10.15
N CYS A 39 -10.94 6.12 -11.42
CA CYS A 39 -9.56 6.30 -11.90
C CYS A 39 -9.10 7.75 -11.73
N TRP A 40 -9.92 8.73 -12.14
CA TRP A 40 -9.61 10.15 -11.97
C TRP A 40 -9.47 10.56 -10.49
N ALA A 41 -10.40 10.11 -9.64
CA ALA A 41 -10.32 10.37 -8.20
C ALA A 41 -9.03 9.81 -7.58
N THR A 42 -8.64 8.59 -7.98
CA THR A 42 -7.40 7.95 -7.52
C THR A 42 -6.16 8.70 -8.00
N ALA A 43 -6.12 9.10 -9.26
CA ALA A 43 -5.02 9.88 -9.82
C ALA A 43 -4.86 11.23 -9.12
N LEU A 44 -5.97 11.94 -8.85
CA LEU A 44 -5.95 13.21 -8.14
C LEU A 44 -5.40 13.06 -6.71
N VAL A 45 -5.86 12.06 -5.97
CA VAL A 45 -5.35 11.78 -4.62
C VAL A 45 -3.87 11.43 -4.65
N ALA A 46 -3.43 10.60 -5.60
CA ALA A 46 -2.01 10.26 -5.75
C ALA A 46 -1.16 11.50 -6.05
N ALA A 47 -1.59 12.36 -6.98
CA ALA A 47 -0.90 13.60 -7.31
C ALA A 47 -0.78 14.53 -6.09
N GLN A 48 -1.84 14.66 -5.27
CA GLN A 48 -1.79 15.42 -4.02
C GLN A 48 -0.75 14.87 -3.04
N GLN A 49 -0.62 13.54 -2.91
CA GLN A 49 0.41 12.94 -2.05
C GLN A 49 1.82 13.20 -2.56
N VAL A 50 2.02 13.13 -3.89
CA VAL A 50 3.32 13.42 -4.53
C VAL A 50 3.72 14.88 -4.33
N LEU A 51 2.80 15.82 -4.55
CA LEU A 51 3.06 17.24 -4.35
C LEU A 51 3.37 17.56 -2.89
N ALA A 52 2.59 17.01 -1.93
CA ALA A 52 2.87 17.18 -0.51
C ALA A 52 4.29 16.72 -0.11
N TYR A 53 4.78 15.64 -0.75
CA TYR A 53 6.15 15.17 -0.55
C TYR A 53 7.20 16.13 -1.15
N LEU A 54 6.99 16.55 -2.40
CA LEU A 54 7.94 17.40 -3.13
C LEU A 54 8.02 18.82 -2.55
N ASP A 55 6.89 19.38 -2.15
CA ASP A 55 6.80 20.73 -1.59
C ASP A 55 7.30 20.80 -0.14
N GLY A 56 7.54 19.65 0.50
CA GLY A 56 7.89 19.59 1.92
C GLY A 56 6.80 20.12 2.86
N SER A 57 5.58 20.32 2.34
CA SER A 57 4.45 20.95 3.03
C SER A 57 3.77 20.03 4.06
N GLY A 58 4.15 18.76 4.09
CA GLY A 58 3.72 17.80 5.11
C GLY A 58 4.24 16.39 4.86
N SER A 59 3.91 15.46 5.76
CA SER A 59 4.16 14.03 5.55
C SER A 59 3.01 13.44 4.72
N PRO A 60 3.26 12.86 3.53
CA PRO A 60 2.21 12.19 2.77
C PRO A 60 1.50 11.14 3.63
N ALA A 61 0.17 11.18 3.65
CA ALA A 61 -0.67 10.18 4.33
C ALA A 61 -0.37 8.76 3.84
N ALA A 62 0.04 8.60 2.58
CA ALA A 62 0.41 7.32 1.98
C ALA A 62 1.74 6.74 2.51
N LEU A 63 2.52 7.48 3.32
CA LEU A 63 3.73 6.92 3.92
C LEU A 63 3.38 5.76 4.84
N SER A 64 3.92 4.58 4.54
CA SER A 64 3.62 3.32 5.25
C SER A 64 2.13 2.99 5.29
N ALA A 65 1.37 3.34 4.25
CA ALA A 65 -0.06 3.10 4.14
C ALA A 65 -0.52 2.99 2.68
N SER A 66 -1.66 2.34 2.45
CA SER A 66 -2.42 2.46 1.21
C SER A 66 -3.60 3.40 1.42
N VAL A 67 -3.88 4.24 0.42
CA VAL A 67 -5.10 5.05 0.38
C VAL A 67 -6.09 4.35 -0.54
N GLU A 68 -7.23 3.95 0.01
CA GLU A 68 -8.26 3.19 -0.68
C GLU A 68 -9.47 4.09 -0.97
N LEU A 69 -9.86 4.14 -2.24
CA LEU A 69 -11.03 4.89 -2.72
C LEU A 69 -12.03 3.91 -3.29
N CYS A 70 -13.02 3.53 -2.48
CA CYS A 70 -14.01 2.54 -2.88
C CYS A 70 -15.31 3.21 -3.34
N PRO A 71 -15.82 2.90 -4.54
CA PRO A 71 -17.18 3.25 -4.93
C PRO A 71 -18.21 2.64 -3.98
N PRO A 72 -19.41 3.24 -3.86
CA PRO A 72 -19.83 4.48 -4.51
C PRO A 72 -19.35 5.75 -3.79
N GLY A 73 -18.93 5.64 -2.52
CA GLY A 73 -18.67 6.82 -1.69
C GLY A 73 -17.37 7.56 -1.99
N LEU A 74 -16.36 6.87 -2.54
CA LEU A 74 -15.02 7.42 -2.83
C LEU A 74 -14.39 8.18 -1.65
N VAL A 75 -14.78 7.82 -0.42
CA VAL A 75 -14.20 8.39 0.80
C VAL A 75 -12.84 7.74 1.02
N PRO A 76 -11.74 8.53 1.13
CA PRO A 76 -10.42 7.99 1.35
C PRO A 76 -10.36 7.19 2.66
N ARG A 77 -10.02 5.90 2.55
CA ARG A 77 -9.70 5.06 3.70
C ARG A 77 -8.20 4.83 3.75
N LEU A 78 -7.60 5.12 4.90
CA LEU A 78 -6.19 4.87 5.09
C LEU A 78 -5.98 3.50 5.72
N ARG A 79 -5.36 2.59 4.99
CA ARG A 79 -4.95 1.29 5.50
C ARG A 79 -3.46 1.32 5.79
N ARG A 80 -3.10 1.32 7.08
CA ARG A 80 -1.70 1.41 7.52
C ARG A 80 -0.98 0.07 7.39
N TRP A 81 0.29 0.15 7.04
CA TRP A 81 1.23 -0.97 6.89
C TRP A 81 2.47 -0.67 7.73
N PRO A 82 2.48 -0.97 9.04
CA PRO A 82 3.67 -0.76 9.85
C PRO A 82 4.83 -1.65 9.35
N PRO A 83 6.10 -1.22 9.52
CA PRO A 83 7.26 -2.05 9.21
C PRO A 83 7.15 -3.45 9.82
N HIS A 84 7.47 -4.46 9.02
CA HIS A 84 7.41 -5.84 9.47
C HIS A 84 8.79 -6.30 9.98
N PRO A 85 8.88 -6.92 11.18
CA PRO A 85 10.17 -7.28 11.78
C PRO A 85 11.00 -8.24 10.90
N SER A 86 10.36 -9.18 10.20
CA SER A 86 11.08 -10.11 9.30
C SER A 86 11.45 -9.53 7.93
N CYS A 87 11.11 -8.26 7.64
CA CYS A 87 11.40 -7.66 6.34
C CYS A 87 12.84 -7.14 6.22
N GLY A 88 13.44 -6.68 7.32
CA GLY A 88 14.78 -6.07 7.34
C GLY A 88 14.90 -4.68 6.68
N CYS A 89 13.82 -4.13 6.09
CA CYS A 89 13.90 -2.86 5.35
C CYS A 89 14.17 -1.63 6.23
N THR A 90 13.91 -1.73 7.54
CA THR A 90 14.19 -0.68 8.52
C THR A 90 15.44 -0.96 9.35
N GLY A 91 16.28 -1.93 8.94
CA GLY A 91 17.54 -2.24 9.64
C GLY A 91 17.40 -2.99 10.98
N ALA A 92 16.17 -3.30 11.42
CA ALA A 92 15.96 -4.20 12.56
C ALA A 92 16.26 -5.65 12.12
N ALA A 93 17.43 -6.11 12.52
CA ALA A 93 18.07 -7.42 12.35
C ALA A 93 17.24 -8.57 11.74
N ARG A 94 17.78 -9.13 10.65
CA ARG A 94 17.54 -10.49 10.17
C ARG A 94 17.95 -11.48 11.28
N PRO A 95 17.08 -12.34 11.84
CA PRO A 95 17.57 -13.51 12.55
C PRO A 95 18.14 -14.46 11.50
N SER A 96 19.47 -14.58 11.50
CA SER A 96 20.19 -15.70 10.88
C SER A 96 19.84 -16.98 11.63
N GLY A 97 19.09 -17.87 10.98
CA GLY A 97 18.84 -19.25 11.35
C GLY A 97 18.72 -20.06 10.08
#